data_AF-A0A814NN35-F1
#
_entry.id   AF-A0A814NN35-F1
#
_cell.length_a   1.000
_cell.length_b   1.000
_cell.length_c   1.000
_cell.angle_alpha   90.00
_cell.angle_beta   90.00
_cell.angle_gamma   90.00
#
_symmetry.space_group_name_H-M   'P 1'
#
loop_
_entity.id
_entity.type
_entity.pdbx_description
1 polymer ?
#
loop_
_entity_poly.entity_id
_entity_poly.type
_entity_poly.pdbx_seq_one_letter_code
_entity_poly.pdbx_strand_id
1 'polypeptide(L)'
;MSLAEQLVEMGFHQNQIDSAIKTGKSANLEQAIDWITTHENEIAAGTASGSEPVLNLSSSGNTTTATTTEAQSEVNSLKCDECGKLLKDADTATAHALRTNHSSFSECTEAIKPLTAEEKEEMKKKLQERIVARRKEQQIADEKNAIEMEKKRISDAKSLLEIKQK
;
A
#
# COMPACT_ATOMS: atom_id res chain seq x y z
N MET A 1 -5.45 7.04 34.21
CA MET A 1 -4.65 7.01 32.98
C MET A 1 -5.38 7.85 31.95
N SER A 2 -4.71 8.84 31.39
CA SER A 2 -5.26 9.63 30.30
C SER A 2 -5.28 8.81 29.00
N LEU A 3 -6.21 9.12 28.09
CA LEU A 3 -6.28 8.52 26.75
C LEU A 3 -4.93 8.66 26.01
N ALA A 4 -4.26 9.82 26.15
CA ALA A 4 -2.96 10.07 25.55
C ALA A 4 -1.86 9.17 26.13
N GLU A 5 -1.84 8.95 27.45
CA GLU A 5 -0.85 8.05 28.09
C GLU A 5 -1.02 6.61 27.62
N GLN A 6 -2.26 6.12 27.50
CA GLN A 6 -2.53 4.77 27.01
C GLN A 6 -2.05 4.56 25.58
N LEU A 7 -2.21 5.56 24.72
CA LEU A 7 -1.75 5.48 23.32
C LEU A 7 -0.22 5.54 23.22
N VAL A 8 0.44 6.33 24.07
CA VAL A 8 1.92 6.34 24.16
C VAL A 8 2.44 5.00 24.67
N GLU A 9 1.78 4.41 25.68
CA GLU A 9 2.14 3.09 26.21
C GLU A 9 1.95 1.98 25.17
N MET A 10 0.98 2.13 24.27
CA MET A 10 0.78 1.27 23.09
C MET A 10 1.80 1.49 21.96
N GLY A 11 2.65 2.53 22.04
CA GLY A 11 3.69 2.81 21.05
C GLY A 11 3.30 3.78 19.93
N PHE A 12 2.19 4.50 20.06
CA PHE A 12 1.82 5.55 19.09
C PHE A 12 2.57 6.85 19.38
N HIS A 13 2.99 7.54 18.32
CA HIS A 13 3.73 8.80 18.44
C HIS A 13 2.83 9.95 18.92
N GLN A 14 3.34 10.81 19.80
CA GLN A 14 2.60 11.93 20.39
C GLN A 14 1.94 12.84 19.33
N ASN A 15 2.62 13.10 18.22
CA ASN A 15 2.08 13.92 17.12
C ASN A 15 0.82 13.31 16.47
N GLN A 16 0.73 11.99 16.42
CA GLN A 16 -0.44 11.28 15.87
C GLN A 16 -1.62 11.34 16.85
N ILE A 17 -1.32 11.18 18.14
CA ILE A 17 -2.30 11.27 19.24
C ILE A 17 -2.90 12.68 19.29
N ASP A 18 -2.07 13.71 19.25
CA ASP A 18 -2.53 15.11 19.26
C ASP A 18 -3.39 15.44 18.04
N SER A 19 -3.05 14.89 16.88
CA SER A 19 -3.85 15.04 15.65
C SER A 19 -5.20 14.33 15.75
N ALA A 20 -5.24 13.15 16.37
CA ALA A 20 -6.47 12.40 16.60
C ALA A 20 -7.41 13.14 17.56
N ILE A 21 -6.85 13.73 18.62
CA ILE A 21 -7.58 14.50 19.62
C ILE A 21 -8.07 15.82 19.01
N LYS A 22 -7.23 16.51 18.24
CA LYS A 22 -7.55 17.78 17.58
C LYS A 22 -8.67 17.65 16.56
N THR A 23 -8.78 16.50 15.92
CA THR A 23 -9.87 16.20 14.97
C THR A 23 -11.21 15.96 15.69
N GLY A 24 -11.21 15.77 17.01
CA GLY A 24 -12.42 15.64 17.83
C GLY A 24 -13.24 14.36 17.60
N LYS A 25 -12.70 13.41 16.82
CA LYS A 25 -13.34 12.12 16.49
C LYS A 25 -12.91 10.96 17.38
N SER A 26 -11.96 11.19 18.28
CA SER A 26 -11.40 10.19 19.18
C SER A 26 -11.91 10.37 20.61
N ALA A 27 -13.20 10.13 20.83
CA ALA A 27 -13.80 10.21 22.17
C ALA A 27 -13.44 9.00 23.06
N ASN A 28 -13.05 7.88 22.43
CA ASN A 28 -12.66 6.63 23.08
C ASN A 28 -11.34 6.11 22.48
N LEU A 29 -10.63 5.28 23.24
CA LEU A 29 -9.35 4.67 22.84
C LEU A 29 -9.42 3.98 21.48
N GLU A 30 -10.46 3.19 21.25
CA GLU A 30 -10.65 2.44 20.01
C GLU A 30 -10.84 3.37 18.79
N GLN A 31 -11.56 4.48 18.95
CA GLN A 31 -11.74 5.49 17.90
C GLN A 31 -10.44 6.27 17.63
N ALA A 32 -9.62 6.49 18.66
CA ALA A 32 -8.31 7.11 18.51
C ALA A 32 -7.38 6.20 17.70
N ILE A 33 -7.37 4.90 17.99
CA ILE A 33 -6.53 3.91 17.29
C ILE A 33 -6.97 3.76 15.83
N ASP A 34 -8.27 3.63 15.57
CA ASP A 34 -8.81 3.54 14.21
C ASP A 34 -8.46 4.79 13.38
N TRP A 35 -8.56 5.98 13.99
CA TRP A 35 -8.18 7.21 13.32
C TRP A 35 -6.67 7.29 13.04
N ILE A 36 -5.82 6.96 14.02
CA ILE A 36 -4.37 6.97 13.87
C ILE A 36 -3.92 5.98 12.80
N THR A 37 -4.42 4.75 12.82
CA THR A 37 -4.03 3.70 11.85
C THR A 37 -4.51 4.00 10.42
N THR A 38 -5.67 4.62 10.27
CA THR A 38 -6.20 5.02 8.95
C THR A 38 -5.53 6.27 8.38
N HIS A 39 -4.94 7.13 9.23
CA HIS A 39 -4.30 8.39 8.85
C HIS A 39 -2.79 8.42 9.14
N GLU A 40 -2.18 7.28 9.51
CA GLU A 40 -0.76 7.18 9.90
C GLU A 40 0.17 7.69 8.80
N ASN A 41 -0.18 7.39 7.56
CA ASN A 41 0.57 7.79 6.37
C ASN A 41 0.40 9.27 5.99
N GLU A 42 -0.64 9.97 6.47
CA GLU A 42 -0.81 11.41 6.23
C GLU A 42 -0.08 12.27 7.26
N ILE A 43 0.01 11.82 8.51
CA ILE A 43 0.65 12.57 9.60
C ILE A 43 2.18 12.47 9.51
N ALA A 44 2.72 11.33 9.06
CA ALA A 44 4.15 11.17 8.77
C ALA A 44 4.65 12.13 7.66
N ALA A 45 3.78 12.51 6.73
CA ALA A 45 4.11 13.47 5.68
C ALA A 45 4.01 14.95 6.13
N GLY A 46 3.42 15.23 7.30
CA GLY A 46 3.09 16.59 7.76
C GLY A 46 3.98 17.17 8.87
N THR A 47 4.84 16.38 9.52
CA THR A 47 5.70 16.83 10.65
C THR A 47 7.17 17.02 10.24
N ALA A 48 7.40 17.64 9.09
CA ALA A 48 8.72 18.15 8.68
C ALA A 48 8.81 19.67 8.85
N SER A 49 8.33 20.21 9.98
CA SER A 49 8.46 21.64 10.28
C SER A 49 8.55 21.90 11.79
N GLY A 50 9.80 22.03 12.25
CA GLY A 50 10.21 23.02 13.26
C GLY A 50 9.90 22.77 14.73
N SER A 51 10.92 22.30 15.47
CA SER A 51 11.25 22.85 16.79
C SER A 51 12.73 22.59 17.13
N GLU A 52 13.51 23.67 17.04
CA GLU A 52 14.91 23.82 17.43
C GLU A 52 15.09 23.83 18.98
N PRO A 53 16.33 23.78 19.50
CA PRO A 53 16.71 22.87 20.59
C PRO A 53 16.82 23.54 21.97
N VAL A 54 16.63 22.76 23.04
CA VAL A 54 17.12 23.12 24.37
C VAL A 54 18.37 22.33 24.69
N LEU A 55 19.48 23.05 24.66
CA LEU A 55 20.78 22.63 25.17
C LEU A 55 20.66 22.24 26.64
N ASN A 56 21.10 21.03 27.00
CA ASN A 56 21.67 20.80 28.31
C ASN A 56 22.95 19.97 28.20
N LEU A 57 24.03 20.66 28.49
CA LEU A 57 25.41 20.20 28.48
C LEU A 57 25.76 19.69 29.88
N SER A 58 26.11 18.40 30.02
CA SER A 58 27.21 17.91 30.87
C SER A 58 27.31 16.38 30.88
N SER A 59 28.40 15.86 30.33
CA SER A 59 29.43 15.10 31.08
C SER A 59 30.07 13.99 30.22
N SER A 60 31.35 14.20 29.93
CA SER A 60 32.41 13.27 29.49
C SER A 60 32.09 11.78 29.37
N GLY A 61 32.41 11.22 28.20
CA GLY A 61 32.58 9.79 27.98
C GLY A 61 32.83 9.45 26.51
N ASN A 62 34.05 9.68 26.04
CA ASN A 62 34.54 9.39 24.69
C ASN A 62 34.45 7.87 24.37
N THR A 63 33.72 7.46 23.33
CA THR A 63 34.06 6.36 22.39
C THR A 63 33.09 6.33 21.20
N THR A 64 33.59 6.73 20.03
CA THR A 64 33.25 6.26 18.67
C THR A 64 32.02 5.36 18.50
N THR A 65 30.90 5.87 17.96
CA THR A 65 29.97 5.13 17.07
C THR A 65 29.05 6.12 16.35
N ALA A 66 29.02 6.01 15.02
CA ALA A 66 27.99 6.46 14.08
C ALA A 66 27.45 7.90 14.20
N THR A 67 28.19 8.83 13.61
CA THR A 67 27.61 10.06 13.06
C THR A 67 26.74 9.69 11.86
N THR A 68 25.43 9.69 12.09
CA THR A 68 24.42 9.98 11.06
C THR A 68 24.89 11.17 10.25
N THR A 69 25.28 10.92 9.00
CA THR A 69 25.53 11.96 8.03
C THR A 69 24.32 11.96 7.12
N GLU A 70 23.51 13.01 7.23
CA GLU A 70 22.65 13.48 6.17
C GLU A 70 23.52 13.66 4.92
N ALA A 71 23.45 12.68 4.02
CA ALA A 71 23.84 12.84 2.64
C ALA A 71 22.60 12.48 1.84
N GLN A 72 21.99 13.52 1.26
CA GLN A 72 21.29 13.50 -0.02
C GLN A 72 21.20 12.08 -0.60
N SER A 73 20.09 11.37 -0.36
CA SER A 73 19.77 10.19 -1.16
C SER A 73 19.45 10.71 -2.55
N GLU A 74 20.48 10.84 -3.37
CA GLU A 74 20.38 11.03 -4.81
C GLU A 74 19.32 10.06 -5.32
N VAL A 75 18.26 10.61 -5.94
CA VAL A 75 17.17 9.83 -6.53
C VAL A 75 17.75 9.12 -7.76
N ASN A 76 18.53 8.08 -7.52
CA ASN A 76 19.15 7.26 -8.54
C ASN A 76 18.14 6.18 -8.90
N SER A 77 17.27 6.47 -9.86
CA SER A 77 16.42 5.44 -10.45
C SER A 77 17.29 4.42 -11.20
N LEU A 78 17.15 3.14 -10.85
CA LEU A 78 17.88 2.04 -11.47
C LEU A 78 17.04 1.46 -12.62
N LYS A 79 17.59 1.35 -13.82
CA LYS A 79 16.98 0.55 -14.89
C LYS A 79 17.57 -0.86 -14.89
N CYS A 80 16.73 -1.87 -15.02
CA CYS A 80 17.20 -3.24 -15.27
C CYS A 80 17.50 -3.39 -16.76
N ASP A 81 18.73 -3.69 -17.15
CA ASP A 81 19.12 -3.78 -18.58
C ASP A 81 18.55 -5.04 -19.27
N GLU A 82 18.17 -6.05 -18.47
CA GLU A 82 17.64 -7.31 -18.97
C GLU A 82 16.14 -7.22 -19.31
N CYS A 83 15.39 -6.31 -18.67
CA CYS A 83 13.94 -6.15 -18.93
C CYS A 83 13.48 -4.71 -19.18
N GLY A 84 14.39 -3.74 -19.14
CA GLY A 84 14.11 -2.32 -19.36
C GLY A 84 13.18 -1.68 -18.33
N LYS A 85 12.99 -2.30 -17.16
CA LYS A 85 12.11 -1.75 -16.11
C LYS A 85 12.86 -0.70 -15.31
N LEU A 86 12.28 0.50 -15.19
CA LEU A 86 12.74 1.53 -14.27
C LEU A 86 12.24 1.21 -12.86
N LEU A 87 13.19 1.18 -11.94
CA LEU A 87 13.03 0.91 -10.52
C LEU A 87 13.29 2.23 -9.79
N LYS A 88 12.45 2.51 -8.79
CA LYS A 88 12.44 3.81 -8.12
C LYS A 88 13.55 3.90 -7.08
N ASP A 89 13.77 2.80 -6.37
CA ASP A 89 14.67 2.71 -5.23
C ASP A 89 15.47 1.40 -5.28
N ALA A 90 16.60 1.36 -4.58
CA ALA A 90 17.45 0.17 -4.45
C ALA A 90 16.67 -1.05 -3.91
N ASP A 91 15.72 -0.84 -2.99
CA ASP A 91 14.85 -1.91 -2.45
C ASP A 91 13.93 -2.53 -3.51
N THR A 92 13.48 -1.73 -4.47
CA THR A 92 12.69 -2.26 -5.59
C THR A 92 13.57 -3.05 -6.57
N ALA A 93 14.84 -2.67 -6.71
CA ALA A 93 15.82 -3.40 -7.51
C ALA A 93 16.20 -4.75 -6.90
N THR A 94 16.40 -4.82 -5.58
CA THR A 94 16.65 -6.09 -4.88
C THR A 94 15.43 -7.01 -4.97
N ALA A 95 14.21 -6.50 -4.80
CA ALA A 95 13.00 -7.29 -4.99
C ALA A 95 12.83 -7.80 -6.44
N HIS A 96 13.20 -6.99 -7.43
CA HIS A 96 13.20 -7.39 -8.83
C HIS A 96 14.26 -8.48 -9.10
N ALA A 97 15.48 -8.32 -8.58
CA ALA A 97 16.53 -9.34 -8.64
C ALA A 97 16.06 -10.66 -8.02
N LEU A 98 15.40 -10.63 -6.86
CA LEU A 98 14.90 -11.85 -6.21
C LEU A 98 13.78 -12.55 -6.99
N ARG A 99 12.92 -11.76 -7.66
CA ARG A 99 11.77 -12.32 -8.39
C ARG A 99 12.12 -12.78 -9.81
N THR A 100 13.05 -12.10 -10.48
CA THR A 100 13.38 -12.37 -11.88
C THR A 100 14.81 -12.86 -12.08
N ASN A 101 15.65 -12.90 -11.04
CA ASN A 101 17.08 -13.23 -11.10
C ASN A 101 17.88 -12.35 -12.08
N HIS A 102 17.44 -11.10 -12.28
CA HIS A 102 18.19 -10.15 -13.10
C HIS A 102 19.22 -9.44 -12.23
N SER A 103 20.43 -9.27 -12.75
CA SER A 103 21.58 -8.73 -12.00
C SER A 103 22.19 -7.47 -12.63
N SER A 104 21.87 -7.19 -13.90
CA SER A 104 22.33 -5.97 -14.57
C SER A 104 21.38 -4.80 -14.28
N PHE A 105 21.85 -3.87 -13.44
CA PHE A 105 21.19 -2.60 -13.19
C PHE A 105 22.09 -1.45 -13.60
N SER A 106 21.56 -0.53 -14.38
CA SER A 106 22.25 0.69 -14.80
C SER A 106 21.56 1.89 -14.16
N GLU A 107 22.34 2.81 -13.61
CA GLU A 107 21.84 4.05 -13.03
C GLU A 107 21.37 4.97 -14.15
N CYS A 108 20.11 5.37 -14.12
CA CYS A 108 19.56 6.34 -15.06
C CYS A 108 19.15 7.59 -14.27
N THR A 109 19.89 8.67 -14.46
CA THR A 109 19.64 10.00 -13.86
C THR A 109 18.57 10.79 -14.62
N GLU A 110 17.68 10.13 -15.35
CA GLU A 110 16.47 10.79 -15.82
C GLU A 110 15.51 10.85 -14.65
N ALA A 111 15.49 12.01 -13.99
CA ALA A 111 14.44 12.40 -13.06
C ALA A 111 13.10 11.93 -13.64
N ILE A 112 12.52 10.90 -13.02
CA ILE A 112 11.19 10.41 -13.35
C ILE A 112 10.30 11.63 -13.24
N LYS A 113 9.91 12.21 -14.38
CA LYS A 113 8.84 13.20 -14.40
C LYS A 113 7.71 12.51 -13.65
N PRO A 114 7.30 13.01 -12.47
CA PRO A 114 6.28 12.35 -11.70
C PRO A 114 5.07 12.30 -12.62
N LEU A 115 4.73 11.09 -13.07
CA LEU A 115 3.61 10.81 -13.98
C LEU A 115 2.47 11.74 -13.57
N THR A 116 2.12 12.67 -14.46
CA THR A 116 1.32 13.85 -14.14
C THR A 116 -0.01 13.39 -13.56
N ALA A 117 -0.60 14.17 -12.67
CA ALA A 117 -1.84 13.76 -11.97
C ALA A 117 -2.91 13.24 -12.94
N GLU A 118 -2.96 13.81 -14.14
CA GLU A 118 -3.88 13.46 -15.22
C GLU A 118 -3.63 12.06 -15.83
N GLU A 119 -2.38 11.68 -16.12
CA GLU A 119 -2.06 10.35 -16.68
C GLU A 119 -2.30 9.23 -15.65
N LYS A 120 -2.08 9.52 -14.37
CA LYS A 120 -2.43 8.61 -13.26
C LYS A 120 -3.93 8.42 -13.14
N GLU A 121 -4.71 9.48 -13.28
CA GLU A 121 -6.16 9.41 -13.22
C GLU A 121 -6.75 8.67 -14.42
N GLU A 122 -6.23 8.88 -15.62
CA GLU A 122 -6.64 8.12 -16.80
C GLU A 122 -6.32 6.62 -16.64
N MET A 123 -5.13 6.28 -16.14
CA MET A 123 -4.75 4.90 -15.87
C MET A 123 -5.66 4.27 -14.81
N LYS A 124 -6.00 5.01 -13.74
CA LYS A 124 -6.94 4.57 -12.71
C LYS A 124 -8.34 4.35 -13.29
N LYS A 125 -8.84 5.27 -14.11
CA LYS A 125 -10.15 5.16 -14.77
C LYS A 125 -10.21 3.95 -15.70
N LYS A 126 -9.19 3.76 -16.54
CA LYS A 126 -9.07 2.58 -17.42
C LYS A 126 -9.00 1.27 -16.63
N LEU A 127 -8.32 1.27 -15.48
CA LEU A 127 -8.28 0.10 -14.59
C LEU A 127 -9.65 -0.17 -13.96
N GLN A 128 -10.34 0.86 -13.47
CA GLN A 128 -11.69 0.74 -12.90
C GLN A 128 -12.69 0.24 -13.95
N GLU A 129 -12.67 0.79 -15.16
CA GLU A 129 -13.51 0.34 -16.28
C GLU A 129 -13.24 -1.13 -16.61
N ARG A 130 -11.97 -1.56 -16.65
CA ARG A 130 -11.60 -2.96 -16.86
C ARG A 130 -12.10 -3.88 -15.75
N ILE A 131 -12.02 -3.45 -14.49
CA ILE A 131 -12.53 -4.23 -13.35
C ILE A 131 -14.05 -4.38 -13.42
N VAL A 132 -14.77 -3.30 -13.72
CA VAL A 132 -16.23 -3.32 -13.85
C VAL A 132 -16.67 -4.18 -15.03
N ALA A 133 -15.99 -4.08 -16.18
CA ALA A 133 -16.25 -4.93 -17.34
C ALA A 133 -16.07 -6.41 -16.99
N ARG A 134 -14.95 -6.79 -16.37
CA ARG A 134 -14.67 -8.16 -15.94
C ARG A 134 -15.72 -8.67 -14.94
N ARG A 135 -16.17 -7.82 -14.03
CA ARG A 135 -17.21 -8.19 -13.03
C ARG A 135 -18.56 -8.46 -13.69
N LYS A 136 -18.95 -7.65 -14.68
CA LYS A 136 -20.19 -7.85 -15.45
C LYS A 136 -20.12 -9.13 -16.28
N GLU A 137 -19.00 -9.41 -16.92
CA GLU A 137 -18.78 -10.65 -17.66
C GLU A 137 -18.89 -11.88 -16.75
N GLN A 138 -18.30 -11.83 -15.55
CA GLN A 138 -18.43 -12.88 -14.55
C GLN A 138 -19.88 -13.10 -14.13
N GLN A 139 -20.62 -12.03 -13.81
CA GLN A 139 -22.04 -12.14 -13.44
C GLN A 139 -22.88 -12.80 -14.54
N ILE A 140 -22.67 -12.42 -15.81
CA ILE A 140 -23.37 -13.01 -16.95
C ILE A 140 -22.98 -14.49 -17.13
N ALA A 141 -21.69 -14.82 -16.95
CA ALA A 141 -21.22 -16.21 -17.04
C ALA A 141 -21.80 -17.08 -15.93
N ASP A 142 -21.84 -16.58 -14.70
CA ASP A 142 -22.39 -17.28 -13.54
C ASP A 142 -23.91 -17.49 -13.68
N GLU A 143 -24.65 -16.49 -14.18
CA GLU A 143 -26.08 -16.62 -14.47
C GLU A 143 -26.34 -17.67 -15.56
N LYS A 144 -25.54 -17.66 -16.64
CA LYS A 144 -25.63 -18.68 -17.69
C LYS A 144 -25.32 -20.07 -17.17
N ASN A 145 -24.27 -20.22 -16.37
CA ASN A 145 -23.91 -21.49 -15.75
C ASN A 145 -25.02 -22.00 -14.82
N ALA A 146 -25.63 -21.12 -14.02
CA ALA A 146 -26.76 -21.49 -13.16
C ALA A 146 -27.96 -21.99 -13.98
N ILE A 147 -28.30 -21.32 -15.09
CA ILE A 147 -29.37 -21.75 -15.99
C ILE A 147 -29.02 -23.09 -16.66
N GLU A 148 -27.77 -23.28 -17.08
CA GLU A 148 -27.30 -24.54 -17.68
C GLU A 148 -27.31 -25.69 -16.68
N MET A 149 -26.90 -25.46 -15.43
CA MET A 149 -26.98 -26.45 -14.36
C MET A 149 -28.42 -26.85 -14.08
N GLU A 150 -29.37 -25.90 -14.02
CA GLU A 150 -30.78 -26.22 -13.82
C GLU A 150 -31.37 -26.97 -15.02
N LYS A 151 -31.03 -26.56 -16.25
CA LYS A 151 -31.42 -27.30 -17.47
C LYS A 151 -30.89 -28.73 -17.46
N LYS A 152 -29.62 -28.91 -17.05
CA LYS A 152 -29.01 -30.23 -16.93
C LYS A 152 -29.70 -31.06 -15.86
N ARG A 153 -30.02 -30.50 -14.69
CA ARG A 153 -30.79 -31.18 -13.64
C ARG A 153 -32.13 -31.71 -14.16
N ILE A 154 -32.86 -30.89 -14.90
CA ILE A 154 -34.14 -31.28 -15.50
C ILE A 154 -33.95 -32.35 -16.59
N SER A 155 -32.93 -32.18 -17.44
CA SER A 155 -32.60 -33.14 -18.51
C SER A 155 -32.21 -34.50 -17.95
N ASP A 156 -31.34 -34.52 -16.93
CA ASP A 156 -30.87 -35.73 -16.27
C ASP A 156 -32.05 -36.45 -15.60
N ALA A 157 -32.93 -35.72 -14.90
CA ALA A 157 -34.16 -36.29 -14.32
C ALA A 157 -35.07 -36.93 -15.37
N LYS A 158 -35.25 -36.29 -16.54
CA LYS A 158 -36.02 -36.87 -17.66
C LYS A 158 -35.35 -38.12 -18.22
N SER A 159 -34.03 -38.10 -18.43
CA SER A 159 -33.29 -39.26 -18.95
C SER A 159 -33.40 -40.50 -18.05
N LEU A 160 -33.40 -40.31 -16.73
CA LEU A 160 -33.56 -41.40 -15.76
C LEU A 160 -34.96 -42.02 -15.82
N LEU A 161 -36.00 -41.22 -16.05
CA LEU A 161 -37.36 -41.72 -16.24
C LEU A 161 -37.49 -42.52 -17.54
N GLU A 162 -36.90 -42.03 -18.64
CA GLU A 162 -36.90 -42.74 -19.92
C GLU A 162 -36.15 -44.08 -19.86
N ILE A 163 -35.02 -44.13 -19.15
CA ILE A 163 -34.27 -45.39 -18.92
C ILE A 163 -35.11 -46.36 -18.11
N LYS A 164 -35.88 -45.89 -17.12
CA LYS A 164 -36.73 -46.75 -16.27
C LYS A 164 -37.96 -47.29 -17.00
N GLN A 165 -38.41 -46.65 -18.07
CA GLN A 165 -39.58 -47.06 -18.86
C GLN A 165 -39.25 -48.04 -20.00
N LYS A 166 -37.95 -48.25 -20.29
CA LYS A 166 -37.47 -49.26 -21.25
C LYS A 166 -37.04 -50.53 -20.51
#